data_AF-A0A1G0A450-F1
#
_entry.id   AF-A0A1G0A450-F1
#
_cell.length_a   1.000
_cell.length_b   1.000
_cell.length_c   1.000
_cell.angle_alpha   90.00
_cell.angle_beta   90.00
_cell.angle_gamma   90.00
#
_symmetry.space_group_name_H-M   'P 1'
#
loop_
_entity.id
_entity.type
_entity.pdbx_description
1 polymer ?
#
loop_
_entity_poly.entity_id
_entity_poly.type
_entity_poly.pdbx_seq_one_letter_code
_entity_poly.pdbx_strand_id
1 'polypeptide(L)'
;MLGLYAGFSGVLISLQYFLLKALLYASFLVLNAARGPARLYRIDHTGYDALGFAFLTVTNTVLQYYLASLLAHDLRGWAGSGRFRGAKLAGLLGILFFSCALSAAVFIRLSAGSNFSSYALAAIPLALSYLLGALPGLLQKEQENPFRGSVIRIFRPD
;
A
#
# COMPACT_ATOMS: atom_id res chain seq x y z
N MET A 1 1.89 12.94 -13.23
CA MET A 1 2.60 11.86 -12.51
C MET A 1 2.30 11.83 -11.03
N LEU A 2 2.53 12.91 -10.27
CA LEU A 2 2.23 12.97 -8.82
C LEU A 2 0.77 12.57 -8.52
N GLY A 3 -0.20 13.16 -9.23
CA GLY A 3 -1.62 12.82 -9.07
C GLY A 3 -1.98 11.38 -9.45
N LEU A 4 -1.34 10.81 -10.47
CA LEU A 4 -1.59 9.42 -10.90
C LEU A 4 -1.06 8.42 -9.85
N TYR A 5 0.18 8.60 -9.40
CA TYR A 5 0.79 7.72 -8.40
C TYR A 5 0.05 7.81 -7.05
N ALA A 6 -0.31 9.02 -6.62
CA ALA A 6 -1.12 9.24 -5.43
C ALA A 6 -2.53 8.63 -5.56
N GLY A 7 -3.15 8.75 -6.74
CA GLY A 7 -4.44 8.14 -7.06
C GLY A 7 -4.40 6.62 -6.99
N PHE A 8 -3.45 5.98 -7.69
CA PHE A 8 -3.26 4.52 -7.62
C PHE A 8 -2.97 4.04 -6.20
N SER A 9 -2.09 4.75 -5.47
CA SER A 9 -1.80 4.45 -4.06
C SER A 9 -3.06 4.47 -3.18
N GLY A 10 -3.90 5.51 -3.35
CA GLY A 10 -5.16 5.64 -2.62
C GLY A 10 -6.19 4.57 -2.98
N VAL A 11 -6.30 4.20 -4.26
CA VAL A 11 -7.15 3.10 -4.72
C VAL A 11 -6.68 1.76 -4.12
N LEU A 12 -5.38 1.49 -4.14
CA LEU A 12 -4.82 0.25 -3.58
C LEU A 12 -5.09 0.14 -2.08
N ILE A 13 -4.93 1.21 -1.31
CA ILE A 13 -5.25 1.21 0.13
C ILE A 13 -6.73 1.02 0.39
N SER A 14 -7.58 1.66 -0.40
CA SER A 14 -9.03 1.48 -0.29
C SER A 14 -9.40 0.02 -0.55
N LEU A 15 -8.85 -0.57 -1.61
CA LEU A 15 -9.10 -1.97 -1.98
C LEU A 15 -8.58 -2.95 -0.93
N GLN A 16 -7.37 -2.75 -0.40
CA GLN A 16 -6.84 -3.54 0.71
C GLN A 16 -7.75 -3.48 1.94
N TYR A 17 -8.25 -2.29 2.29
CA TYR A 17 -9.16 -2.11 3.43
C TYR A 17 -10.48 -2.86 3.25
N PHE A 18 -11.11 -2.76 2.07
CA PHE A 18 -12.35 -3.51 1.79
C PHE A 18 -12.11 -5.02 1.73
N LEU A 19 -10.99 -5.46 1.14
CA LEU A 19 -10.61 -6.85 1.07
C LEU A 19 -10.40 -7.43 2.47
N LEU A 20 -9.73 -6.69 3.37
CA LEU A 20 -9.59 -7.09 4.77
C LEU A 20 -10.96 -7.27 5.43
N LYS A 21 -11.88 -6.31 5.27
CA LYS A 21 -13.23 -6.42 5.84
C LYS A 21 -13.96 -7.66 5.32
N ALA A 22 -13.87 -7.93 4.01
CA ALA A 22 -14.47 -9.11 3.41
C ALA A 22 -13.86 -10.40 3.97
N LEU A 23 -12.54 -10.46 4.14
CA LEU A 23 -11.83 -11.61 4.71
C LEU A 23 -12.20 -11.85 6.17
N LEU A 24 -12.27 -10.79 6.99
CA LEU A 24 -12.71 -10.90 8.38
C LEU A 24 -14.16 -11.39 8.47
N TYR A 25 -15.04 -10.87 7.63
CA TYR A 25 -16.44 -11.31 7.58
C TYR A 25 -16.58 -12.76 7.10
N ALA A 26 -15.87 -13.17 6.06
CA ALA A 26 -15.85 -14.55 5.58
C ALA A 26 -15.31 -15.50 6.66
N SER A 27 -14.23 -15.12 7.36
CA SER A 27 -13.67 -15.89 8.47
C SER A 27 -14.68 -16.06 9.60
N PHE A 28 -15.43 -15.00 9.93
CA PHE A 28 -16.51 -15.05 10.91
C PHE A 28 -17.62 -16.03 10.47
N LEU A 29 -18.07 -15.97 9.21
CA LEU A 29 -19.10 -16.88 8.69
C LEU A 29 -18.65 -18.35 8.75
N VAL A 30 -17.43 -18.65 8.32
CA VAL A 30 -16.86 -20.01 8.33
C VAL A 30 -16.77 -20.54 9.75
N LEU A 31 -16.24 -19.73 10.68
CA LEU A 31 -16.13 -20.14 12.08
C LEU A 31 -17.51 -20.32 12.73
N ASN A 32 -18.50 -19.49 12.37
CA ASN A 32 -19.86 -19.61 12.88
C ASN A 32 -20.55 -20.88 12.40
N ALA A 33 -20.38 -21.21 11.11
CA ALA A 33 -20.86 -22.48 10.57
C ALA A 33 -20.18 -23.69 11.22
N ALA A 34 -18.89 -23.59 11.56
CA ALA A 34 -18.12 -24.73 12.10
C ALA A 34 -18.26 -24.93 13.63
N ARG A 35 -18.42 -23.86 14.42
CA ARG A 35 -18.32 -23.91 15.90
C ARG A 35 -19.58 -23.46 16.64
N GLY A 36 -20.57 -22.93 15.91
CA GLY A 36 -21.80 -22.37 16.48
C GLY A 36 -21.59 -21.02 17.19
N PRO A 37 -22.66 -20.21 17.31
CA PRO A 37 -22.56 -18.80 17.70
C PRO A 37 -22.04 -18.58 19.13
N ALA A 38 -22.32 -19.50 20.05
CA ALA A 38 -21.99 -19.34 21.48
C ALA A 38 -20.49 -19.32 21.80
N ARG A 39 -19.63 -19.91 20.95
CA ARG A 39 -18.17 -19.93 21.15
C ARG A 39 -17.42 -18.81 20.43
N LEU A 40 -18.04 -18.15 19.46
CA LEU A 40 -17.42 -17.05 18.70
C LEU A 40 -17.31 -15.75 19.47
N TYR A 41 -18.27 -15.45 20.34
CA TYR A 41 -18.22 -14.28 21.21
C TYR A 41 -17.12 -14.36 22.28
N ARG A 42 -16.42 -15.51 22.40
CA ARG A 42 -15.23 -15.67 23.25
C ARG A 42 -13.90 -15.51 22.49
N ILE A 43 -13.94 -15.35 21.17
CA ILE A 43 -12.70 -15.16 20.41
C ILE A 43 -12.23 -13.73 20.65
N ASP A 44 -11.01 -13.62 21.19
CA ASP A 44 -10.38 -12.36 21.57
C ASP A 44 -10.27 -11.43 20.36
N HIS A 45 -10.92 -10.26 20.45
CA HIS A 45 -10.96 -9.24 19.40
C HIS A 45 -9.55 -8.77 19.00
N THR A 46 -8.58 -8.89 19.91
CA THR A 46 -7.17 -8.53 19.70
C THR A 46 -6.48 -9.39 18.62
N GLY A 47 -6.84 -10.67 18.50
CA GLY A 47 -6.25 -11.58 17.52
C GLY A 47 -6.67 -11.24 16.07
N TYR A 48 -7.93 -10.87 15.87
CA TYR A 48 -8.42 -10.42 14.57
C TYR A 48 -7.82 -9.08 14.14
N ASP A 49 -7.62 -8.17 15.10
CA ASP A 49 -6.96 -6.89 14.85
C ASP A 49 -5.50 -7.07 14.44
N ALA A 50 -4.76 -7.95 15.13
CA ALA A 50 -3.37 -8.25 14.80
C ALA A 50 -3.22 -8.88 13.40
N LEU A 51 -4.08 -9.84 13.05
CA LEU A 51 -4.07 -10.47 11.71
C LEU A 51 -4.46 -9.48 10.61
N GLY A 52 -5.47 -8.66 10.86
CA GLY A 52 -5.88 -7.64 9.89
C GLY A 52 -4.81 -6.59 9.67
N PHE A 53 -4.14 -6.16 10.74
CA PHE A 53 -3.00 -5.28 10.66
C PHE A 53 -1.80 -5.89 9.92
N ALA A 54 -1.46 -7.15 10.20
CA ALA A 54 -0.39 -7.86 9.50
C ALA A 54 -0.70 -7.99 8.00
N PHE A 55 -1.95 -8.31 7.65
CA PHE A 55 -2.41 -8.35 6.26
C PHE A 55 -2.24 -6.99 5.58
N LEU A 56 -2.73 -5.91 6.19
CA LEU A 56 -2.62 -4.57 5.61
C LEU A 56 -1.17 -4.13 5.47
N THR A 57 -0.31 -4.37 6.46
CA THR A 57 1.10 -3.97 6.39
C THR A 57 1.86 -4.72 5.31
N VAL A 58 1.74 -6.06 5.24
CA VAL A 58 2.42 -6.88 4.23
C VAL A 58 1.94 -6.55 2.83
N THR A 59 0.62 -6.52 2.62
CA THR A 59 0.07 -6.24 1.28
C THR A 59 0.38 -4.82 0.83
N ASN A 60 0.32 -3.83 1.73
CA ASN A 60 0.72 -2.47 1.43
C ASN A 60 2.20 -2.40 1.03
N THR A 61 3.12 -2.98 1.81
CA THR A 61 4.55 -2.98 1.47
C THR A 61 4.81 -3.57 0.08
N VAL A 62 4.22 -4.73 -0.23
CA VAL A 62 4.39 -5.38 -1.53
C VAL A 62 3.82 -4.51 -2.67
N LEU A 63 2.61 -4.00 -2.51
CA LEU A 63 1.95 -3.20 -3.55
C LEU A 63 2.67 -1.87 -3.80
N GLN A 64 3.14 -1.21 -2.75
CA GLN A 64 3.91 0.03 -2.90
C GLN A 64 5.30 -0.22 -3.48
N TYR A 65 5.93 -1.36 -3.16
CA TYR A 65 7.16 -1.78 -3.84
C TYR A 65 6.93 -1.93 -5.35
N TYR A 66 5.89 -2.65 -5.77
CA TYR A 66 5.59 -2.80 -7.20
C TYR A 66 5.23 -1.47 -7.86
N LEU A 67 4.41 -0.64 -7.23
CA LEU A 67 4.02 0.66 -7.79
C LEU A 67 5.24 1.59 -7.95
N ALA A 68 6.10 1.67 -6.94
CA ALA A 68 7.33 2.46 -7.00
C ALA A 68 8.35 1.89 -8.00
N SER A 69 8.42 0.56 -8.13
CA SER A 69 9.25 -0.12 -9.13
C SER A 69 8.83 0.24 -10.56
N LEU A 70 7.52 0.26 -10.82
CA LEU A 70 6.96 0.67 -12.10
C LEU A 70 7.23 2.16 -12.39
N LEU A 71 7.03 3.02 -11.39
CA LEU A 71 7.35 4.45 -11.49
C LEU A 71 8.83 4.68 -11.82
N ALA A 72 9.73 3.95 -11.16
CA ALA A 72 11.18 4.03 -11.42
C ALA A 72 11.53 3.54 -12.83
N HIS A 73 10.91 2.46 -13.29
CA HIS A 73 11.11 1.90 -14.64
C HIS A 73 10.71 2.91 -15.73
N ASP A 74 9.48 3.41 -15.68
CA ASP A 74 8.91 4.33 -16.67
C ASP A 74 9.73 5.62 -16.80
N LEU A 75 10.26 6.09 -15.68
CA LEU A 75 11.02 7.33 -15.61
C LEU A 75 12.49 7.17 -15.99
N ARG A 76 13.08 5.98 -15.84
CA ARG A 76 14.47 5.72 -16.25
C ARG A 76 14.60 5.65 -17.76
N GLY A 77 13.63 5.05 -18.46
CA GLY A 77 13.59 4.99 -19.92
C GLY A 77 13.48 6.36 -20.61
N TRP A 78 13.16 7.44 -19.87
CA TRP A 78 13.11 8.81 -20.37
C TRP A 78 14.42 9.60 -20.10
N ALA A 79 15.32 9.09 -19.24
CA ALA A 79 16.42 9.86 -18.67
C ALA A 79 17.80 9.50 -19.24
N GLY A 80 17.95 9.53 -20.57
CA GLY A 80 19.24 9.35 -21.26
C GLY A 80 20.28 10.46 -21.03
N SER A 81 20.12 11.37 -20.06
CA SER A 81 21.05 12.50 -19.86
C SER A 81 21.38 12.70 -18.38
N GLY A 82 22.65 12.46 -18.03
CA GLY A 82 23.17 12.31 -16.66
C GLY A 82 23.18 13.56 -15.78
N ARG A 83 22.71 14.73 -16.25
CA ARG A 83 22.87 16.01 -15.55
C ARG A 83 21.76 16.34 -14.53
N PHE A 84 20.62 15.65 -14.56
CA PHE A 84 19.44 15.94 -13.73
C PHE A 84 19.08 14.85 -12.69
N ARG A 85 20.01 13.95 -12.36
CA ARG A 85 19.74 12.82 -11.45
C ARG A 85 19.32 13.23 -10.04
N GLY A 86 19.98 14.24 -9.44
CA GLY A 86 19.72 14.66 -8.07
C GLY A 86 18.36 15.36 -7.87
N ALA A 87 18.06 16.36 -8.70
CA ALA A 87 16.78 17.08 -8.62
C ALA A 87 15.58 16.18 -8.93
N LYS A 88 15.76 15.19 -9.82
CA LYS A 88 14.71 14.21 -10.14
C LYS A 88 14.46 13.24 -8.99
N LEU A 89 15.51 12.80 -8.29
CA LEU A 89 15.36 11.94 -7.11
C LEU A 89 14.59 12.67 -6.00
N ALA A 90 14.91 13.95 -5.75
CA ALA A 90 14.18 14.78 -4.79
C ALA A 90 12.69 14.91 -5.17
N GLY A 91 12.37 15.14 -6.44
CA GLY A 91 11.00 15.17 -6.92
C GLY A 91 10.25 13.84 -6.76
N LEU A 92 10.94 12.71 -6.99
CA LEU A 92 10.37 11.37 -6.82
C LEU A 92 10.11 11.02 -5.37
N LEU A 93 11.04 11.37 -4.48
CA LEU A 93 10.84 11.26 -3.04
C LEU A 93 9.68 12.15 -2.60
N GLY A 94 9.57 13.37 -3.13
CA GLY A 94 8.42 14.26 -2.89
C GLY A 94 7.08 13.62 -3.28
N ILE A 95 7.00 13.00 -4.47
CA ILE A 95 5.81 12.24 -4.91
C ILE A 95 5.50 11.12 -3.91
N LEU A 96 6.52 10.37 -3.48
CA LEU A 96 6.38 9.23 -2.58
C LEU A 96 5.88 9.67 -1.19
N PHE A 97 6.49 10.68 -0.58
CA PHE A 97 6.06 11.20 0.72
C PHE A 97 4.67 11.82 0.68
N PHE A 98 4.35 12.60 -0.37
CA PHE A 98 3.02 13.15 -0.55
C PHE A 98 1.97 12.03 -0.69
N SER A 99 2.28 11.02 -1.49
CA SER A 99 1.37 9.89 -1.73
C SER A 99 1.20 9.03 -0.49
N CYS A 100 2.25 8.86 0.32
CA CYS A 100 2.21 8.21 1.62
C CYS A 100 1.30 8.99 2.60
N ALA A 101 1.44 10.32 2.67
CA ALA A 101 0.62 11.16 3.53
C ALA A 101 -0.87 11.11 3.12
N LEU A 102 -1.15 11.23 1.82
CA LEU A 102 -2.52 11.14 1.30
C LEU A 102 -3.13 9.76 1.55
N SER A 103 -2.35 8.71 1.31
CA SER A 103 -2.69 7.31 1.58
C SER A 103 -3.05 7.07 3.05
N ALA A 104 -2.23 7.58 3.96
CA ALA A 104 -2.50 7.51 5.39
C ALA A 104 -3.78 8.28 5.78
N ALA A 105 -3.99 9.47 5.20
CA ALA A 105 -5.21 10.25 5.44
C ALA A 105 -6.47 9.53 4.93
N VAL A 106 -6.42 8.91 3.75
CA VAL A 106 -7.50 8.07 3.21
C VAL A 106 -7.77 6.90 4.15
N PHE A 107 -6.73 6.21 4.60
CA PHE A 107 -6.87 5.10 5.54
C PHE A 107 -7.53 5.52 6.85
N ILE A 108 -7.07 6.62 7.47
CA ILE A 108 -7.68 7.19 8.69
C ILE A 108 -9.16 7.49 8.47
N ARG A 109 -9.50 8.09 7.32
CA ARG A 109 -10.90 8.42 7.01
C ARG A 109 -11.77 7.18 6.86
N LEU A 110 -11.25 6.13 6.23
CA LEU A 110 -11.93 4.85 6.07
C LEU A 110 -12.06 4.10 7.41
N SER A 111 -11.06 4.20 8.29
CA SER A 111 -11.07 3.55 9.60
C SER A 111 -11.91 4.29 10.64
N ALA A 112 -12.14 5.60 10.50
CA ALA A 112 -12.89 6.40 11.46
C ALA A 112 -14.35 5.96 11.67
N GLY A 113 -14.96 5.29 10.69
CA GLY A 113 -16.32 4.73 10.79
C GLY A 113 -16.37 3.23 11.08
N SER A 114 -15.24 2.62 11.43
CA SER A 114 -15.13 1.17 11.68
C SER A 114 -15.26 0.85 13.17
N ASN A 115 -15.98 -0.22 13.51
CA ASN A 115 -16.10 -0.75 14.87
C ASN A 115 -14.76 -1.22 15.47
N PHE A 116 -13.73 -1.37 14.63
CA PHE A 116 -12.38 -1.65 15.06
C PHE A 116 -11.66 -0.32 15.37
N SER A 117 -11.86 0.20 16.58
CA SER A 117 -11.39 1.53 16.99
C SER A 117 -9.85 1.64 17.08
N SER A 118 -9.16 0.51 17.15
CA SER A 118 -7.70 0.33 17.20
C SER A 118 -6.97 0.76 15.91
N TYR A 119 -7.66 0.86 14.77
CA TYR A 119 -7.01 1.14 13.48
C TYR A 119 -6.62 2.62 13.26
N ALA A 120 -7.12 3.57 14.06
CA ALA A 120 -6.69 4.97 13.94
C ALA A 120 -5.18 5.13 14.21
N LEU A 121 -4.64 4.39 15.19
CA LEU A 121 -3.21 4.35 15.50
C LEU A 121 -2.41 3.50 14.51
N ALA A 122 -3.07 2.60 13.76
CA ALA A 122 -2.44 1.76 12.74
C ALA A 122 -2.00 2.56 11.49
N ALA A 123 -2.44 3.81 11.34
CA ALA A 123 -2.02 4.68 10.24
C ALA A 123 -0.50 4.94 10.23
N ILE A 124 0.12 5.06 11.41
CA ILE A 124 1.57 5.28 11.52
C ILE A 124 2.35 4.06 11.01
N PRO A 125 2.12 2.84 11.52
CA PRO A 125 2.78 1.68 10.95
C PRO A 125 2.44 1.40 9.49
N LEU A 126 1.24 1.76 9.01
CA LEU A 126 0.90 1.66 7.59
C LEU A 126 1.67 2.65 6.73
N ALA A 127 1.90 3.86 7.21
CA ALA A 127 2.79 4.82 6.55
C ALA A 127 4.22 4.29 6.53
N LEU A 128 4.70 3.68 7.62
CA LEU A 128 6.02 3.03 7.64
C LEU A 128 6.09 1.86 6.65
N SER A 129 5.07 1.00 6.61
CA SER A 129 5.02 -0.13 5.67
C SER A 129 4.97 0.34 4.21
N TYR A 130 4.30 1.46 3.95
CA TYR A 130 4.29 2.13 2.65
C TYR A 130 5.71 2.53 2.25
N LEU A 131 6.41 3.27 3.11
CA LEU A 131 7.76 3.75 2.85
C LEU A 131 8.75 2.60 2.70
N LEU A 132 8.62 1.55 3.52
CA LEU A 132 9.44 0.35 3.45
C LEU A 132 9.30 -0.40 2.12
N GLY A 133 8.13 -0.34 1.46
CA GLY A 133 7.94 -0.90 0.12
C GLY A 133 8.41 0.06 -0.97
N ALA A 134 7.95 1.30 -0.90
CA ALA A 134 8.14 2.29 -1.96
C ALA A 134 9.59 2.74 -2.12
N LEU A 135 10.34 2.92 -1.02
CA LEU A 135 11.74 3.39 -1.09
C LEU A 135 12.65 2.37 -1.81
N PRO A 136 12.66 1.07 -1.45
CA PRO A 136 13.40 0.07 -2.21
C PRO A 136 12.96 -0.01 -3.67
N GLY A 137 11.64 0.02 -3.94
CA GLY A 137 11.13 -0.03 -5.32
C GLY A 137 11.60 1.17 -6.18
N LEU A 138 11.72 2.35 -5.56
CA LEU A 138 12.20 3.55 -6.23
C LEU A 138 13.73 3.53 -6.46
N LEU A 139 14.49 3.02 -5.49
CA LEU A 139 15.95 3.08 -5.44
C LEU A 139 16.64 1.85 -6.07
N GLN A 140 15.92 0.75 -6.31
CA GLN A 140 16.47 -0.50 -6.85
C GLN A 140 17.22 -0.29 -8.16
N LYS A 141 18.23 -1.11 -8.46
CA LYS A 141 18.93 -1.04 -9.75
C LYS A 141 18.00 -1.52 -10.88
N GLU A 142 18.25 -1.09 -12.10
CA GLU A 142 17.40 -1.49 -13.24
C GLU A 142 17.41 -3.00 -13.48
N GLN A 143 18.53 -3.64 -13.13
CA GLN A 143 18.70 -5.09 -13.23
C GLN A 143 17.82 -5.87 -12.24
N GLU A 144 17.43 -5.25 -11.13
CA GLU A 144 16.65 -5.83 -10.03
C GLU A 144 15.15 -5.51 -10.18
N ASN A 145 14.76 -4.67 -11.14
CA ASN A 145 13.38 -4.25 -11.30
C ASN A 145 12.52 -5.38 -11.90
N PRO A 146 11.42 -5.79 -11.24
CA PRO A 146 10.55 -6.86 -11.76
C PRO A 146 9.87 -6.51 -13.09
N PHE A 147 9.78 -5.22 -13.43
CA PHE A 147 9.19 -4.74 -14.68
C PHE A 147 10.21 -4.56 -15.81
N ARG A 148 11.46 -5.00 -15.62
CA ARG A 148 12.51 -4.92 -16.64
C ARG A 148 12.06 -5.66 -17.91
N GLY A 149 11.93 -4.92 -19.01
CA GLY A 149 11.50 -5.46 -20.30
C GLY A 149 9.98 -5.50 -20.49
N SER A 150 9.20 -5.00 -19.53
CA SER A 150 7.76 -4.83 -19.71
C SER A 150 7.45 -3.67 -20.68
N VAL A 151 6.33 -3.78 -21.40
CA VAL A 151 5.84 -2.73 -22.31
C VAL A 151 4.90 -1.75 -21.58
N ILE A 152 4.56 -2.04 -20.33
CA ILE A 152 3.61 -1.27 -19.52
C ILE A 152 4.26 0.07 -19.18
N ARG A 153 3.64 1.17 -19.62
CA ARG A 153 4.07 2.55 -19.39
C ARG A 153 2.92 3.38 -18.83
N ILE A 154 2.70 3.31 -17.52
CA ILE A 154 1.55 3.96 -16.86
C ILE A 154 1.89 5.40 -16.45
N PHE A 155 3.16 5.67 -16.15
CA PHE A 155 3.60 6.97 -15.63
C PHE A 155 4.34 7.81 -16.65
N ARG A 156 4.47 7.37 -17.90
CA ARG A 156 5.12 8.14 -18.96
C ARG A 156 4.09 9.11 -19.59
N PRO A 157 4.41 10.40 -19.75
CA PRO A 157 3.58 11.28 -20.58
C PRO A 157 3.87 10.92 -22.04
N ASP A 158 2.82 10.74 -22.84
CA ASP A 158 2.96 10.71 -24.30
C ASP A 158 3.47 12.06 -24.82
#